data_AF-A0A382TFH6-F1
#
_entry.id   AF-A0A382TFH6-F1
#
_cell.length_a   1.000
_cell.length_b   1.000
_cell.length_c   1.000
_cell.angle_alpha   90.00
_cell.angle_beta   90.00
_cell.angle_gamma   90.00
#
_symmetry.space_group_name_H-M   'P 1'
#
loop_
_entity.id
_entity.type
_entity.pdbx_description
1 polymer ?
#
loop_
_entity_poly.entity_id
_entity_poly.type
_entity_poly.pdbx_seq_one_letter_code
_entity_poly.pdbx_strand_id
1 'polypeptide(L)'
;MASVWDINALEWIDPYMKFYKIGSGDLTAYPILERIAKIGKPIIISTGLATIEEVRESVACVRSIDERYSQSDYLALLQCTSSYPLPESDVNLKVMKTFKDEFNVTVGYSDHTVDSYAAEVAVSMNASIL
;
A
#
# COMPACT_ATOMS: atom_id res chain seq x y z
N MET A 1 -2.18 -10.75 8.21
CA MET A 1 -2.73 -9.89 7.15
C MET A 1 -3.04 -10.73 5.94
N ALA A 2 -3.91 -10.26 5.05
CA ALA A 2 -4.17 -10.89 3.77
C ALA A 2 -4.44 -9.83 2.71
N SER A 3 -4.11 -10.14 1.46
CA SER A 3 -4.68 -9.46 0.30
C SER A 3 -5.94 -10.20 -0.11
N VAL A 4 -7.09 -9.51 -0.09
CA VAL A 4 -8.40 -10.11 -0.35
C VAL A 4 -8.95 -9.58 -1.65
N TRP A 5 -9.09 -10.46 -2.63
CA TRP A 5 -9.42 -10.09 -4.02
C TRP A 5 -10.87 -10.43 -4.37
N ASP A 6 -11.55 -11.18 -3.50
CA ASP A 6 -12.96 -11.52 -3.60
C ASP A 6 -13.72 -10.85 -2.46
N ILE A 7 -14.66 -9.96 -2.81
CA ILE A 7 -15.52 -9.25 -1.85
C ILE A 7 -16.34 -10.23 -1.02
N ASN A 8 -16.70 -11.39 -1.56
CA ASN A 8 -17.50 -12.39 -0.84
C ASN A 8 -16.72 -13.05 0.30
N ALA A 9 -15.38 -13.01 0.26
CA ALA A 9 -14.53 -13.55 1.32
C ALA A 9 -14.34 -12.58 2.50
N LEU A 10 -14.72 -11.30 2.36
CA LEU A 10 -14.44 -10.26 3.36
C LEU A 10 -15.09 -10.55 4.71
N GLU A 11 -16.37 -10.92 4.73
CA GLU A 11 -17.10 -11.21 5.98
C GLU A 11 -16.51 -12.41 6.72
N TRP A 12 -16.08 -13.44 5.97
CA TRP A 12 -15.47 -14.63 6.54
C TRP A 12 -14.09 -14.36 7.14
N ILE A 13 -13.25 -13.57 6.45
CA ILE A 13 -11.86 -13.35 6.87
C ILE A 13 -11.71 -12.23 7.89
N ASP A 14 -12.65 -11.27 7.93
CA ASP A 14 -12.55 -10.07 8.77
C ASP A 14 -12.26 -10.36 10.25
N PRO A 15 -12.90 -11.33 10.93
CA PRO A 15 -12.63 -11.62 12.34
C PRO A 15 -11.16 -11.97 12.64
N TYR A 16 -10.41 -12.43 11.64
CA TYR A 16 -9.01 -12.82 11.75
C TYR A 16 -8.04 -11.71 11.33
N MET A 17 -8.54 -10.60 10.78
CA MET A 17 -7.72 -9.52 10.25
C MET A 17 -7.63 -8.36 11.24
N LYS A 18 -6.40 -7.91 11.49
CA LYS A 18 -6.11 -6.64 12.18
C LYS A 18 -6.00 -5.46 11.23
N PHE A 19 -5.62 -5.73 9.98
CA PHE A 19 -5.44 -4.77 8.89
C PHE A 19 -5.48 -5.52 7.56
N TYR A 20 -5.73 -4.80 6.48
CA TYR A 20 -5.81 -5.32 5.12
C TYR A 20 -4.63 -4.86 4.27
N LYS A 21 -4.21 -5.73 3.34
CA LYS A 21 -3.23 -5.41 2.32
C LYS A 21 -3.92 -5.32 0.96
N ILE A 22 -3.65 -4.28 0.19
CA ILE A 22 -4.08 -4.12 -1.20
C ILE A 22 -2.87 -4.37 -2.09
N GLY A 23 -2.98 -5.32 -3.00
CA GLY A 23 -1.93 -5.63 -3.97
C GLY A 23 -1.79 -4.52 -5.00
N SER A 24 -0.62 -4.41 -5.62
CA SER A 24 -0.34 -3.44 -6.69
C SER A 24 -1.37 -3.52 -7.83
N GLY A 25 -1.76 -4.73 -8.23
CA GLY A 25 -2.78 -4.96 -9.27
C GLY A 25 -4.22 -4.59 -8.87
N ASP A 26 -4.48 -4.41 -7.57
CA ASP A 26 -5.81 -4.09 -7.03
C ASP A 26 -5.93 -2.61 -6.62
N LEU A 27 -4.87 -1.81 -6.82
CA LEU A 27 -4.82 -0.42 -6.38
C LEU A 27 -5.98 0.40 -6.95
N THR A 28 -6.38 0.16 -8.19
CA THR A 28 -7.51 0.82 -8.86
C THR A 28 -8.81 0.00 -8.83
N ALA A 29 -8.85 -1.10 -8.08
CA ALA A 29 -10.06 -1.89 -7.87
C ALA A 29 -10.98 -1.20 -6.85
N TYR A 30 -11.50 -0.02 -7.20
CA TYR A 30 -12.27 0.85 -6.30
C TYR A 30 -13.41 0.14 -5.54
N PRO A 31 -14.21 -0.77 -6.14
CA PRO A 31 -15.24 -1.50 -5.40
C PRO A 31 -14.69 -2.33 -4.23
N ILE A 32 -13.49 -2.91 -4.37
CA ILE A 32 -12.83 -3.65 -3.29
C ILE A 32 -12.30 -2.69 -2.23
N LEU A 33 -11.63 -1.61 -2.66
CA LEU A 33 -11.12 -0.57 -1.77
C LEU A 33 -12.22 0.03 -0.89
N GLU A 34 -13.35 0.41 -1.48
CA GLU A 34 -14.47 0.98 -0.74
C GLU A 34 -15.05 -0.01 0.29
N ARG A 35 -15.16 -1.29 -0.09
CA ARG A 35 -15.67 -2.33 0.82
C ARG A 35 -14.72 -2.58 1.97
N ILE A 36 -13.42 -2.67 1.72
CA ILE A 36 -12.40 -2.81 2.76
C ILE A 36 -12.35 -1.56 3.64
N ALA A 37 -12.43 -0.36 3.05
CA ALA A 37 -12.42 0.90 3.79
C ALA A 37 -13.61 1.01 4.76
N LYS A 38 -14.80 0.55 4.36
CA LYS A 38 -16.01 0.51 5.22
C LYS A 38 -15.87 -0.40 6.44
N ILE A 39 -14.96 -1.38 6.43
CA ILE A 39 -14.67 -2.23 7.60
C ILE A 39 -13.99 -1.40 8.71
N GLY A 40 -13.27 -0.34 8.34
CA GLY A 40 -12.68 0.60 9.30
C GLY A 40 -11.39 0.13 9.96
N LYS A 41 -10.71 -0.88 9.40
CA LYS A 41 -9.39 -1.38 9.83
C LYS A 41 -8.28 -0.74 9.00
N PRO A 42 -7.04 -0.64 9.53
CA PRO A 42 -5.92 -0.09 8.77
C PRO A 42 -5.69 -0.79 7.43
N ILE A 43 -5.23 -0.02 6.44
CA ILE A 43 -5.01 -0.48 5.07
C ILE A 43 -3.55 -0.18 4.67
N ILE A 44 -2.91 -1.18 4.08
CA ILE A 44 -1.61 -1.05 3.43
C ILE A 44 -1.83 -1.21 1.93
N ILE A 45 -1.33 -0.30 1.09
CA ILE A 45 -1.48 -0.36 -0.37
C ILE A 45 -0.08 -0.44 -1.00
N SER A 46 0.18 -1.46 -1.81
CA SER A 46 1.37 -1.44 -2.69
C SER A 46 1.03 -0.68 -3.97
N THR A 47 1.99 0.08 -4.49
CA THR A 47 1.76 1.01 -5.60
C THR A 47 2.49 0.61 -6.89
N GLY A 48 2.87 -0.66 -7.04
CA GLY A 48 3.47 -1.11 -8.29
C GLY A 48 2.48 -1.02 -9.46
N LEU A 49 2.99 -0.86 -10.69
CA LEU A 49 2.19 -0.61 -11.90
C LEU A 49 1.44 0.73 -11.94
N ALA A 50 1.35 1.47 -10.83
CA ALA A 50 0.56 2.68 -10.74
C ALA A 50 1.36 3.94 -11.05
N THR A 51 0.69 4.89 -11.69
CA THR A 51 1.08 6.29 -11.77
C THR A 51 0.80 7.01 -10.45
N ILE A 52 1.41 8.19 -10.25
CA ILE A 52 1.12 9.00 -9.05
C ILE A 52 -0.33 9.48 -9.04
N GLU A 53 -0.92 9.74 -10.20
CA GLU A 53 -2.34 10.07 -10.36
C GLU A 53 -3.25 8.96 -9.85
N GLU A 54 -3.01 7.70 -10.25
CA GLU A 54 -3.77 6.55 -9.76
C GLU A 54 -3.60 6.37 -8.24
N VAL A 55 -2.40 6.59 -7.71
CA VAL A 55 -2.17 6.57 -6.24
C VAL A 55 -3.01 7.66 -5.55
N ARG A 56 -3.07 8.89 -6.09
CA ARG A 56 -3.92 9.96 -5.54
C ARG A 56 -5.38 9.55 -5.54
N GLU A 57 -5.88 9.01 -6.65
CA GLU A 57 -7.27 8.59 -6.78
C GLU A 57 -7.63 7.48 -5.78
N SER A 58 -6.78 6.48 -5.60
CA SER A 58 -6.99 5.41 -4.63
C SER A 58 -6.93 5.90 -3.18
N VAL A 59 -5.98 6.80 -2.85
CA VAL A 59 -5.93 7.43 -1.53
C VAL A 59 -7.19 8.27 -1.27
N ALA A 60 -7.65 9.04 -2.27
CA ALA A 60 -8.86 9.83 -2.17
C ALA A 60 -10.11 8.95 -2.01
N CYS A 61 -10.20 7.84 -2.75
CA CYS A 61 -11.25 6.83 -2.62
C CYS A 61 -11.36 6.34 -1.19
N VAL A 62 -10.26 5.84 -0.61
CA VAL A 62 -10.25 5.32 0.78
C VAL A 62 -10.60 6.41 1.80
N ARG A 63 -10.05 7.62 1.66
CA ARG A 63 -10.33 8.76 2.55
C ARG A 63 -11.76 9.28 2.47
N SER A 64 -12.40 9.16 1.31
CA SER A 64 -13.80 9.57 1.15
C SER A 64 -14.77 8.69 1.94
N ILE A 65 -14.36 7.47 2.31
CA ILE A 65 -15.19 6.51 3.03
C ILE A 65 -15.17 6.76 4.54
N ASP A 66 -14.01 7.07 5.13
CA ASP A 66 -13.87 7.34 6.56
C ASP A 66 -12.67 8.27 6.80
N GLU A 67 -12.87 9.31 7.60
CA GLU A 67 -11.85 10.33 7.89
C GLU A 67 -10.60 9.76 8.59
N ARG A 68 -10.71 8.61 9.26
CA ARG A 68 -9.56 7.97 9.93
C ARG A 68 -8.42 7.65 8.98
N TYR A 69 -8.70 7.41 7.68
CA TYR A 69 -7.66 7.15 6.68
C TYR A 69 -6.85 8.40 6.29
N SER A 70 -7.17 9.56 6.87
CA SER A 70 -6.32 10.75 6.84
C SER A 70 -5.24 10.73 7.94
N GLN A 71 -5.36 9.83 8.91
CA GLN A 71 -4.36 9.60 9.95
C GLN A 71 -3.28 8.63 9.44
N SER A 72 -2.02 8.90 9.78
CA SER A 72 -0.87 8.11 9.30
C SER A 72 -0.92 6.63 9.68
N ASP A 73 -1.65 6.29 10.73
CA ASP A 73 -1.65 4.96 11.34
C ASP A 73 -2.73 4.03 10.75
N TYR A 74 -3.65 4.61 9.95
CA TYR A 74 -4.73 3.87 9.29
C TYR A 74 -4.50 3.63 7.80
N LEU A 75 -3.58 4.35 7.17
CA LEU A 75 -3.23 4.19 5.77
C LEU A 75 -1.71 4.18 5.59
N ALA A 76 -1.20 3.13 4.95
CA ALA A 76 0.19 3.03 4.55
C ALA A 76 0.32 2.82 3.04
N LEU A 77 1.32 3.46 2.45
CA LEU A 77 1.70 3.26 1.04
C LEU A 77 3.07 2.59 0.97
N LEU A 78 3.18 1.52 0.20
CA LEU A 78 4.44 0.83 -0.06
C LEU A 78 4.93 1.18 -1.46
N GLN A 79 6.11 1.79 -1.53
CA GLN A 79 6.83 1.85 -2.80
C GLN A 79 7.12 0.43 -3.26
N CYS A 80 6.83 0.16 -4.53
CA CYS A 80 6.94 -1.16 -5.12
C CYS A 80 7.12 -1.00 -6.62
N THR A 81 8.08 -1.71 -7.20
CA THR A 81 8.17 -1.87 -8.66
C THR A 81 7.80 -3.30 -9.00
N SER A 82 6.76 -3.48 -9.83
CA SER A 82 6.23 -4.81 -10.18
C SER A 82 7.07 -5.48 -11.28
N SER A 83 8.28 -5.91 -10.93
CA SER A 83 9.19 -6.71 -11.76
C SER A 83 9.78 -7.84 -10.92
N TYR A 84 9.95 -9.03 -11.50
CA TYR A 84 10.32 -10.25 -10.78
C TYR A 84 11.40 -11.05 -11.53
N PRO A 85 12.70 -10.92 -11.18
CA PRO A 85 13.22 -10.01 -10.17
C PRO A 85 13.21 -8.55 -10.65
N LEU A 86 13.25 -7.63 -9.69
CA LEU A 86 13.42 -6.20 -9.91
C LEU A 86 14.92 -5.88 -10.10
N PRO A 87 15.33 -5.28 -11.23
CA PRO A 87 16.67 -4.74 -11.36
C PRO A 87 16.91 -3.60 -10.37
N GLU A 88 18.13 -3.52 -9.81
CA GLU A 88 18.48 -2.46 -8.84
C GLU A 88 18.27 -1.04 -9.39
N SER A 89 18.46 -0.85 -10.70
CA SER A 89 18.24 0.43 -11.38
C SER A 89 16.80 0.94 -11.27
N ASP A 90 15.84 0.05 -11.03
CA ASP A 90 14.41 0.32 -11.14
C ASP A 90 13.71 0.36 -9.77
N VAL A 91 14.47 0.24 -8.67
CA VAL A 91 13.96 0.22 -7.29
C VAL A 91 13.28 1.54 -6.90
N ASN A 92 13.95 2.66 -7.19
CA ASN A 92 13.48 4.02 -6.95
C ASN A 92 12.90 4.30 -5.54
N LEU A 93 13.67 4.03 -4.48
CA LEU A 93 13.25 4.24 -3.08
C LEU A 93 12.85 5.70 -2.74
N LYS A 94 13.24 6.68 -3.57
CA LYS A 94 12.89 8.09 -3.38
C LYS A 94 11.37 8.33 -3.40
N VAL A 95 10.59 7.44 -4.03
CA VAL A 95 9.12 7.50 -4.04
C VAL A 95 8.52 7.44 -2.63
N MET A 96 9.16 6.76 -1.67
CA MET A 96 8.68 6.75 -0.28
C MET A 96 8.63 8.16 0.30
N LYS A 97 9.60 9.02 -0.03
CA LYS A 97 9.58 10.42 0.40
C LYS A 97 8.42 11.17 -0.25
N THR A 98 8.20 10.98 -1.55
CA THR A 98 7.04 11.56 -2.27
C THR A 98 5.73 11.19 -1.59
N PHE A 99 5.53 9.90 -1.26
CA PHE A 99 4.32 9.44 -0.59
C PHE A 99 4.16 10.04 0.80
N LYS A 100 5.25 10.16 1.57
CA LYS A 100 5.22 10.77 2.89
C LYS A 100 4.80 12.23 2.82
N ASP A 101 5.41 13.00 1.91
CA ASP A 101 5.19 14.43 1.76
C ASP A 101 3.79 14.75 1.19
N GLU A 102 3.34 13.98 0.20
CA GLU A 102 2.08 14.25 -0.51
C GLU A 102 0.85 13.77 0.26
N PHE A 103 0.95 12.60 0.91
CA PHE A 103 -0.21 11.96 1.52
C PHE A 103 -0.21 12.01 3.04
N ASN A 104 0.90 12.37 3.72
CA ASN A 104 0.99 12.31 5.19
C ASN A 104 0.61 10.92 5.75
N VAL A 105 1.13 9.86 5.13
CA VAL A 105 0.84 8.45 5.48
C VAL A 105 2.04 7.77 6.12
N THR A 106 1.85 6.57 6.65
CA THR A 106 2.97 5.65 6.88
C THR A 106 3.52 5.18 5.54
N VAL A 107 4.84 5.10 5.40
CA VAL A 107 5.48 4.66 4.15
C VAL A 107 6.35 3.45 4.39
N GLY A 108 6.42 2.59 3.39
CA GLY A 108 7.27 1.42 3.41
C GLY A 108 7.72 1.02 2.01
N TYR A 109 8.33 -0.14 1.93
CA TYR A 109 8.82 -0.73 0.70
C TYR A 109 8.32 -2.16 0.58
N SER A 110 8.00 -2.61 -0.63
CA SER A 110 7.64 -3.99 -0.94
C SER A 110 8.65 -4.49 -1.97
N ASP A 111 9.61 -5.27 -1.51
CA ASP A 111 10.79 -5.64 -2.30
C ASP A 111 10.53 -6.81 -3.26
N HIS A 112 11.08 -6.72 -4.46
CA HIS A 112 11.11 -7.79 -5.45
C HIS A 112 12.51 -7.98 -6.07
N THR A 113 13.54 -7.37 -5.49
CA THR A 113 14.94 -7.60 -5.86
C THR A 113 15.38 -9.01 -5.43
N VAL A 114 16.58 -9.42 -5.85
CA VAL A 114 17.07 -10.78 -5.58
C VAL A 114 17.56 -10.93 -4.13
N ASP A 115 18.16 -9.89 -3.56
CA ASP A 115 18.71 -9.88 -2.21
C ASP A 115 17.96 -8.88 -1.30
N SER A 116 18.47 -8.64 -0.09
CA SER A 116 17.86 -7.73 0.88
C SER A 116 18.37 -6.30 0.84
N TYR A 117 19.32 -5.98 -0.06
CA TYR A 117 20.04 -4.71 0.00
C TYR A 117 19.10 -3.52 -0.20
N ALA A 118 18.15 -3.63 -1.14
CA ALA A 118 17.14 -2.59 -1.35
C ALA A 118 16.25 -2.38 -0.11
N ALA A 119 15.80 -3.46 0.53
CA ALA A 119 15.04 -3.40 1.79
C ALA A 119 15.84 -2.76 2.95
N GLU A 120 17.13 -3.09 3.09
CA GLU A 120 17.99 -2.50 4.12
C GLU A 120 18.19 -0.99 3.92
N VAL A 121 18.41 -0.57 2.68
CA VAL A 121 18.48 0.86 2.34
C VAL A 121 17.13 1.54 2.58
N ALA A 122 16.02 0.86 2.30
CA ALA A 122 14.68 1.41 2.54
C ALA A 122 14.44 1.72 4.03
N VAL A 123 14.89 0.85 4.95
CA VAL A 123 14.85 1.12 6.41
C VAL A 123 15.65 2.36 6.75
N SER A 124 16.86 2.50 6.20
CA SER A 124 17.70 3.68 6.39
C SER A 124 17.06 4.97 5.83
N MET A 125 16.13 4.82 4.89
CA MET A 125 15.31 5.89 4.31
C MET A 125 13.95 6.08 5.03
N ASN A 126 13.77 5.52 6.24
CA ASN A 126 12.58 5.59 7.08
C ASN A 126 11.36 4.76 6.60
N ALA A 127 11.58 3.68 5.85
CA ALA A 127 10.54 2.68 5.64
C ALA A 127 10.12 2.10 7.01
N SER A 128 8.82 2.17 7.31
CA SER A 128 8.24 1.60 8.53
C SER A 128 7.70 0.18 8.33
N ILE A 129 7.61 -0.25 7.07
CA ILE A 129 7.10 -1.55 6.62
C ILE A 129 8.03 -2.03 5.50
N LEU A 130 8.42 -3.31 5.55
CA LEU A 130 9.14 -4.05 4.52
C LEU A 130 8.31 -5.25 4.05
#